data_AF-A0A6P0YBG5-F1
#
_entry.id   AF-A0A6P0YBG5-F1
#
_cell.length_a   1.000
_cell.length_b   1.000
_cell.length_c   1.000
_cell.angle_alpha   90.00
_cell.angle_beta   90.00
_cell.angle_gamma   90.00
#
_symmetry.space_group_name_H-M   'P 1'
#
loop_
_entity.id
_entity.type
_entity.pdbx_description
1 polymer ?
#
loop_
_entity_poly.entity_id
_entity_poly.type
_entity_poly.pdbx_seq_one_letter_code
_entity_poly.pdbx_strand_id
1 'polypeptide(L)'
;MKILAINNTLEGKNFPEISTGVNLYFIWHYKNWLGHFSILKSFYSLLFPIRSFNYGPLLDIMMLDMRSYRGPNTENLQTSRSEETEFLGSQQIEWLKQQLLKSKATWKVIGSDMPVGLVVPDGDTAAENLANGDGVPLGKELEMAELLRFIKGKNIKNVVWLTADVHYAAAHYYDPNLAQFQDFKPFWEFVSGPLNAGTFGPNKLDNTFGPVAKYQSVKVEDKVVNFPPSQGLQFFGTVKIDGSTEVMTVKLINIEGKVVYEVDLLPE
;
A
#
# COMPACT_ATOMS: atom_id res chain seq x y z
N MET A 1 -2.84 -4.69 -4.85
CA MET A 1 -1.37 -4.70 -4.86
C MET A 1 -0.86 -6.12 -5.15
N LYS A 2 0.19 -6.26 -5.96
CA LYS A 2 0.89 -7.53 -6.17
C LYS A 2 2.37 -7.37 -5.87
N ILE A 3 2.94 -8.39 -5.24
CA ILE A 3 4.37 -8.59 -5.13
C ILE A 3 4.79 -9.53 -6.25
N LEU A 4 5.67 -9.08 -7.13
CA LEU A 4 6.06 -9.80 -8.34
C LEU A 4 7.20 -10.79 -8.10
N ALA A 5 8.20 -10.38 -7.32
CA ALA A 5 9.38 -11.19 -7.05
C ALA A 5 10.06 -10.74 -5.76
N ILE A 6 10.71 -11.68 -5.08
CA ILE A 6 11.62 -11.41 -3.96
C ILE A 6 12.94 -12.15 -4.22
N ASN A 7 14.10 -11.51 -4.02
CA ASN A 7 15.44 -12.13 -4.16
C ASN A 7 15.63 -12.97 -5.44
N ASN A 8 15.24 -12.42 -6.59
CA ASN A 8 15.25 -13.07 -7.90
C ASN A 8 14.41 -14.35 -8.02
N THR A 9 13.66 -14.77 -6.99
CA THR A 9 12.72 -15.88 -7.10
C THR A 9 11.42 -15.36 -7.74
N LEU A 10 11.30 -15.57 -9.05
CA LEU A 10 10.03 -15.57 -9.77
C LEU A 10 9.47 -17.00 -9.70
N GLU A 11 8.27 -17.17 -9.15
CA GLU A 11 7.55 -18.46 -9.15
C GLU A 11 8.38 -19.67 -8.66
N GLY A 12 9.20 -19.49 -7.61
CA GLY A 12 9.93 -20.59 -6.98
C GLY A 12 11.16 -21.11 -7.75
N LYS A 13 11.65 -20.39 -8.77
CA LYS A 13 12.94 -20.71 -9.43
C LYS A 13 14.07 -19.83 -8.88
N ASN A 14 15.08 -20.49 -8.31
CA ASN A 14 16.29 -19.83 -7.78
C ASN A 14 17.24 -19.42 -8.92
N PHE A 15 17.75 -18.18 -8.86
CA PHE A 15 18.93 -17.76 -9.61
C PHE A 15 20.16 -17.77 -8.66
N PRO A 16 21.39 -18.01 -9.15
CA PRO A 16 22.56 -18.20 -8.29
C PRO A 16 22.92 -16.96 -7.44
N GLU A 17 23.42 -17.23 -6.24
CA GLU A 17 23.61 -16.35 -5.07
C GLU A 17 24.46 -15.08 -5.28
N ILE A 18 24.11 -13.99 -4.60
CA ILE A 18 24.79 -13.41 -3.41
C ILE A 18 24.06 -12.08 -3.15
N SER A 19 23.16 -12.07 -2.18
CA SER A 19 22.65 -10.83 -1.61
C SER A 19 22.51 -11.09 -0.12
N THR A 20 23.36 -10.45 0.68
CA THR A 20 23.20 -10.41 2.14
C THR A 20 21.87 -9.75 2.54
N GLY A 21 21.09 -9.22 1.60
CA GLY A 21 19.83 -8.50 1.83
C GLY A 21 18.60 -9.08 1.14
N VAL A 22 17.52 -8.30 1.14
CA VAL A 22 16.22 -8.65 0.51
C VAL A 22 15.91 -7.67 -0.62
N ASN A 23 15.53 -8.16 -1.80
CA ASN A 23 15.01 -7.35 -2.91
C ASN A 23 13.55 -7.72 -3.14
N LEU A 24 12.66 -6.75 -3.29
CA LEU A 24 11.22 -6.92 -3.46
C LEU A 24 10.75 -6.04 -4.62
N TYR A 25 9.94 -6.58 -5.51
CA TYR A 25 9.29 -5.85 -6.61
C TYR A 25 7.78 -5.81 -6.38
N PHE A 26 7.17 -4.63 -6.45
CA PHE A 26 5.75 -4.44 -6.17
C PHE A 26 5.07 -3.56 -7.21
N ILE A 27 3.78 -3.82 -7.45
CA ILE A 27 3.02 -3.15 -8.50
C ILE A 27 1.50 -3.24 -8.33
N TRP A 28 0.80 -2.29 -8.92
CA TRP A 28 -0.61 -2.46 -9.24
C TRP A 28 -0.84 -3.27 -10.52
N HIS A 29 -1.79 -4.20 -10.48
CA HIS A 29 -2.23 -4.92 -11.67
C HIS A 29 -3.72 -5.24 -11.60
N TYR A 30 -4.48 -4.78 -12.59
CA TYR A 30 -5.91 -5.06 -12.74
C TYR A 30 -6.19 -6.54 -13.03
N LYS A 31 -7.29 -7.11 -12.52
CA LYS A 31 -7.56 -8.56 -12.45
C LYS A 31 -7.52 -9.36 -13.78
N ASN A 32 -7.45 -8.75 -14.96
CA ASN A 32 -7.79 -9.42 -16.22
C ASN A 32 -6.64 -10.01 -17.08
N TRP A 33 -5.36 -9.80 -16.79
CA TRP A 33 -4.29 -10.28 -17.70
C TRP A 33 -4.02 -11.80 -17.62
N LEU A 34 -4.21 -12.43 -16.46
CA LEU A 34 -3.92 -13.87 -16.29
C LEU A 34 -5.07 -14.80 -16.74
N GLY A 35 -6.23 -14.24 -17.11
CA GLY A 35 -7.38 -15.02 -17.61
C GLY A 35 -7.13 -15.71 -18.96
N HIS A 36 -6.02 -15.40 -19.64
CA HIS A 36 -5.64 -15.96 -20.94
C HIS A 36 -4.87 -17.29 -20.86
N PHE A 37 -4.43 -17.73 -19.68
CA PHE A 37 -3.80 -19.04 -19.50
C PHE A 37 -4.81 -20.04 -18.93
N SER A 38 -5.39 -20.86 -19.81
CA SER A 38 -6.42 -21.86 -19.49
C SER A 38 -5.99 -22.92 -18.46
N ILE A 39 -4.69 -23.11 -18.23
CA ILE A 39 -4.14 -24.09 -17.28
C ILE A 39 -4.28 -23.66 -15.80
N LEU A 40 -4.61 -22.40 -15.53
CA LEU A 40 -4.68 -21.91 -14.15
C LEU A 40 -6.10 -21.84 -13.56
N LYS A 41 -7.16 -22.09 -14.35
CA LYS A 41 -8.56 -21.90 -13.91
C LYS A 41 -8.97 -22.72 -12.68
N SER A 42 -8.33 -23.87 -12.43
CA SER A 42 -8.66 -24.76 -11.30
C SER A 42 -8.20 -24.26 -9.93
N PHE A 43 -7.43 -23.16 -9.86
CA PHE A 43 -6.96 -22.55 -8.60
C PHE A 43 -7.66 -21.22 -8.25
N TYR A 44 -8.57 -20.74 -9.10
CA TYR A 44 -9.05 -19.35 -9.07
C TYR A 44 -10.34 -19.12 -8.26
N SER A 45 -10.90 -20.15 -7.61
CA SER A 45 -12.11 -20.01 -6.77
C SER A 45 -11.84 -19.89 -5.26
N LEU A 46 -10.62 -19.54 -4.85
CA LEU A 46 -10.33 -19.01 -3.53
C LEU A 46 -9.73 -17.62 -3.73
N LEU A 47 -10.60 -16.60 -3.71
CA LEU A 47 -10.24 -15.18 -3.73
C LEU A 47 -9.07 -14.96 -2.76
N PHE A 48 -7.98 -14.34 -3.24
CA PHE A 48 -6.71 -14.19 -2.52
C PHE A 48 -6.90 -13.90 -1.01
N PRO A 49 -6.71 -14.88 -0.12
CA PRO A 49 -6.82 -14.63 1.31
C PRO A 49 -5.69 -13.73 1.77
N ILE A 50 -5.97 -12.98 2.84
CA ILE A 50 -4.97 -12.36 3.70
C ILE A 50 -3.83 -13.36 3.97
N ARG A 51 -2.59 -12.91 3.85
CA ARG A 51 -1.42 -13.81 3.96
C ARG A 51 -0.19 -13.06 4.43
N SER A 52 0.71 -13.78 5.10
CA SER A 52 1.99 -13.25 5.53
C SER A 52 3.15 -14.08 4.98
N PHE A 53 4.28 -13.42 4.77
CA PHE A 53 5.52 -14.04 4.32
C PHE A 53 6.67 -13.56 5.22
N ASN A 54 7.47 -14.48 5.71
CA ASN A 54 8.69 -14.18 6.45
C ASN A 54 9.91 -14.42 5.56
N TYR A 55 10.80 -13.44 5.51
CA TYR A 55 12.08 -13.49 4.80
C TYR A 55 13.23 -13.27 5.78
N GLY A 56 13.38 -14.26 6.68
CA GLY A 56 14.43 -14.27 7.68
C GLY A 56 14.28 -13.14 8.70
N PRO A 57 15.40 -12.60 9.22
CA PRO A 57 15.37 -11.57 10.25
C PRO A 57 15.06 -10.17 9.70
N LEU A 58 15.08 -9.96 8.37
CA LEU A 58 15.01 -8.61 7.81
C LEU A 58 13.60 -8.16 7.48
N LEU A 59 12.73 -9.06 6.99
CA LEU A 59 11.45 -8.66 6.41
C LEU A 59 10.32 -9.64 6.72
N ASP A 60 9.24 -9.09 7.27
CA ASP A 60 7.91 -9.69 7.22
C ASP A 60 7.01 -8.89 6.30
N ILE A 61 6.20 -9.57 5.49
CA ILE A 61 5.23 -8.97 4.59
C ILE A 61 3.84 -9.44 4.95
N MET A 62 2.91 -8.51 5.17
CA MET A 62 1.49 -8.79 5.41
C MET A 62 0.67 -8.24 4.25
N MET A 63 0.06 -9.12 3.47
CA MET A 63 -0.79 -8.77 2.33
C MET A 63 -2.25 -8.73 2.75
N LEU A 64 -2.88 -7.57 2.58
CA LEU A 64 -4.29 -7.32 2.90
C LEU A 64 -5.21 -7.62 1.72
N ASP A 65 -6.49 -7.84 2.02
CA ASP A 65 -7.61 -7.85 1.08
C ASP A 65 -8.57 -6.72 1.45
N MET A 66 -8.67 -5.70 0.59
CA MET A 66 -9.48 -4.51 0.86
C MET A 66 -10.70 -4.42 -0.06
N ARG A 67 -11.15 -5.58 -0.53
CA ARG A 67 -12.30 -5.71 -1.44
C ARG A 67 -13.34 -6.68 -0.88
N SER A 68 -12.93 -7.78 -0.28
CA SER A 68 -13.86 -8.85 0.12
C SER A 68 -14.73 -8.50 1.33
N TYR A 69 -14.24 -7.66 2.24
CA TYR A 69 -14.91 -7.33 3.50
C TYR A 69 -15.43 -5.89 3.56
N ARG A 70 -15.27 -5.13 2.47
CA ARG A 70 -15.59 -3.71 2.43
C ARG A 70 -17.11 -3.52 2.45
N GLY A 71 -17.60 -2.68 3.35
CA GLY A 71 -18.97 -2.18 3.34
C GLY A 71 -19.28 -1.35 2.09
N PRO A 72 -20.54 -0.95 1.88
CA PRO A 72 -20.92 -0.11 0.75
C PRO A 72 -20.12 1.21 0.67
N ASN A 73 -20.08 1.79 -0.52
CA ASN A 73 -19.63 3.17 -0.67
C ASN A 73 -20.76 4.09 -0.20
N THR A 74 -20.49 4.85 0.87
CA THR A 74 -21.39 5.84 1.45
C THR A 74 -20.64 7.16 1.52
N GLU A 75 -21.25 8.20 2.08
CA GLU A 75 -20.55 9.46 2.40
C GLU A 75 -19.35 9.25 3.35
N ASN A 76 -19.31 8.09 4.05
CA ASN A 76 -18.19 7.67 4.88
C ASN A 76 -17.93 8.58 6.10
N LEU A 77 -18.97 9.29 6.57
CA LEU A 77 -18.91 10.26 7.67
C LEU A 77 -19.39 9.71 9.02
N GLN A 78 -19.62 8.39 9.14
CA GLN A 78 -20.13 7.77 10.37
C GLN A 78 -19.12 7.94 11.52
N THR A 79 -19.61 8.26 12.73
CA THR A 79 -18.74 8.48 13.91
C THR A 79 -18.42 7.21 14.70
N SER A 80 -18.99 6.07 14.33
CA SER A 80 -18.84 4.79 15.03
C SER A 80 -18.80 3.63 14.05
N ARG A 81 -18.11 2.55 14.44
CA ARG A 81 -18.00 1.33 13.62
C ARG A 81 -19.36 0.66 13.45
N SER A 82 -19.65 0.25 12.23
CA SER A 82 -20.78 -0.57 11.78
C SER A 82 -20.36 -1.36 10.53
N GLU A 83 -21.24 -2.24 10.04
CA GLU A 83 -21.05 -2.95 8.75
C GLU A 83 -20.82 -1.99 7.58
N GLU A 84 -21.37 -0.78 7.62
CA GLU A 84 -21.17 0.25 6.58
C GLU A 84 -19.75 0.83 6.58
N THR A 85 -19.09 0.83 7.74
CA THR A 85 -17.75 1.39 7.92
C THR A 85 -16.64 0.35 7.81
N GLU A 86 -16.98 -0.92 7.63
CA GLU A 86 -15.96 -1.96 7.47
C GLU A 86 -15.18 -1.72 6.17
N PHE A 87 -13.85 -1.81 6.27
CA PHE A 87 -12.96 -1.66 5.14
C PHE A 87 -12.04 -2.87 4.99
N LEU A 88 -11.30 -3.17 6.06
CA LEU A 88 -10.57 -4.42 6.23
C LEU A 88 -11.47 -5.49 6.86
N GLY A 89 -12.41 -5.08 7.72
CA GLY A 89 -13.24 -5.97 8.50
C GLY A 89 -12.51 -6.50 9.75
N SER A 90 -13.29 -6.77 10.80
CA SER A 90 -12.75 -7.03 12.13
C SER A 90 -11.81 -8.24 12.20
N GLN A 91 -12.10 -9.32 11.46
CA GLN A 91 -11.26 -10.52 11.45
C GLN A 91 -9.87 -10.25 10.88
N GLN A 92 -9.78 -9.48 9.80
CA GLN A 92 -8.51 -9.15 9.15
C GLN A 92 -7.69 -8.16 9.99
N ILE A 93 -8.33 -7.19 10.64
CA ILE A 93 -7.65 -6.26 11.55
C ILE A 93 -7.01 -7.02 12.70
N GLU A 94 -7.75 -7.91 13.36
CA GLU A 94 -7.19 -8.70 14.45
C GLU A 94 -6.08 -9.63 13.96
N TRP A 95 -6.25 -10.27 12.79
CA TRP A 95 -5.17 -11.04 12.18
C TRP A 95 -3.91 -10.18 11.96
N LEU A 96 -4.04 -8.98 11.40
CA LEU A 96 -2.91 -8.10 11.12
C LEU A 96 -2.21 -7.65 12.40
N LYS A 97 -2.97 -7.26 13.43
CA LYS A 97 -2.43 -6.93 14.76
C LYS A 97 -1.62 -8.09 15.32
N GLN A 98 -2.12 -9.33 15.21
CA GLN A 98 -1.41 -10.52 15.68
C GLN A 98 -0.14 -10.81 14.85
N GLN A 99 -0.17 -10.62 13.53
CA GLN A 99 1.04 -10.77 12.70
C GLN A 99 2.10 -9.73 13.08
N LEU A 100 1.71 -8.47 13.20
CA LEU A 100 2.60 -7.38 13.60
C LEU A 100 3.22 -7.62 14.98
N LEU A 101 2.44 -8.11 15.94
CA LEU A 101 2.90 -8.38 17.30
C LEU A 101 3.88 -9.57 17.36
N LYS A 102 3.69 -10.58 16.51
CA LYS A 102 4.55 -11.77 16.45
C LYS A 102 5.84 -11.53 15.66
N SER A 103 5.84 -10.56 14.75
CA SER A 103 6.95 -10.27 13.85
C SER A 103 8.21 -9.85 14.59
N LYS A 104 9.29 -10.61 14.40
CA LYS A 104 10.64 -10.29 14.90
C LYS A 104 11.54 -9.68 13.83
N ALA A 105 11.06 -9.55 12.60
CA ALA A 105 11.83 -8.99 11.50
C ALA A 105 12.17 -7.50 11.72
N THR A 106 13.26 -6.99 11.16
CA THR A 106 13.57 -5.55 11.23
C THR A 106 12.46 -4.73 10.60
N TRP A 107 12.02 -5.07 9.38
CA TRP A 107 10.96 -4.38 8.66
C TRP A 107 9.66 -5.18 8.60
N LYS A 108 8.54 -4.47 8.74
CA LYS A 108 7.19 -5.01 8.51
C LYS A 108 6.54 -4.25 7.36
N VAL A 109 6.39 -4.91 6.22
CA VAL A 109 5.76 -4.31 5.04
C VAL A 109 4.29 -4.73 4.99
N ILE A 110 3.40 -3.74 4.91
CA ILE A 110 1.97 -3.95 4.69
C ILE A 110 1.68 -3.70 3.21
N GLY A 111 1.36 -4.77 2.48
CA GLY A 111 0.89 -4.69 1.10
C GLY A 111 -0.61 -4.48 1.08
N SER A 112 -1.04 -3.33 0.55
CA SER A 112 -2.41 -2.86 0.62
C SER A 112 -2.92 -2.51 -0.78
N ASP A 113 -4.15 -2.89 -1.10
CA ASP A 113 -4.70 -2.66 -2.43
C ASP A 113 -4.87 -1.18 -2.73
N MET A 114 -5.35 -0.42 -1.74
CA MET A 114 -5.68 1.00 -1.85
C MET A 114 -4.74 1.86 -0.98
N PRO A 115 -4.63 3.16 -1.29
CA PRO A 115 -3.83 4.08 -0.49
C PRO A 115 -4.52 4.47 0.83
N VAL A 116 -3.75 4.95 1.80
CA VAL A 116 -4.27 5.28 3.14
C VAL A 116 -4.98 6.65 3.14
N GLY A 117 -4.28 7.73 2.80
CA GLY A 117 -4.79 9.11 2.95
C GLY A 117 -5.23 9.79 1.66
N LEU A 118 -5.42 9.05 0.56
CA LEU A 118 -5.89 9.62 -0.71
C LEU A 118 -7.41 9.49 -0.83
N VAL A 119 -8.06 10.64 -1.04
CA VAL A 119 -9.50 10.72 -1.31
C VAL A 119 -9.78 10.15 -2.69
N VAL A 120 -10.62 9.12 -2.76
CA VAL A 120 -11.06 8.49 -4.02
C VAL A 120 -12.59 8.53 -4.05
N PRO A 121 -13.19 9.45 -4.81
CA PRO A 121 -14.65 9.59 -4.87
C PRO A 121 -15.29 8.46 -5.69
N ASP A 122 -16.51 8.09 -5.31
CA ASP A 122 -17.45 7.27 -6.08
C ASP A 122 -18.72 8.09 -6.33
N GLY A 123 -18.82 8.70 -7.51
CA GLY A 123 -19.85 9.68 -7.80
C GLY A 123 -19.66 11.00 -7.02
N ASP A 124 -20.76 11.67 -6.72
CA ASP A 124 -20.72 13.04 -6.18
C ASP A 124 -20.48 13.09 -4.67
N THR A 125 -20.93 12.07 -3.93
CA THR A 125 -20.95 12.10 -2.46
C THR A 125 -20.31 10.90 -1.78
N ALA A 126 -20.16 9.76 -2.47
CA ALA A 126 -19.65 8.55 -1.83
C ALA A 126 -18.12 8.44 -1.94
N ALA A 127 -17.52 7.68 -1.03
CA ALA A 127 -16.10 7.36 -1.03
C ALA A 127 -15.85 5.89 -1.40
N GLU A 128 -15.00 5.68 -2.42
CA GLU A 128 -14.51 4.36 -2.85
C GLU A 128 -13.43 3.82 -1.90
N ASN A 129 -12.60 4.72 -1.37
CA ASN A 129 -11.48 4.40 -0.48
C ASN A 129 -11.79 4.77 1.00
N LEU A 130 -10.83 4.52 1.90
CA LEU A 130 -11.00 4.82 3.33
C LEU A 130 -11.00 6.33 3.64
N ALA A 131 -10.19 7.10 2.92
CA ALA A 131 -9.96 8.53 3.19
C ALA A 131 -11.23 9.36 2.94
N ASN A 132 -11.64 10.14 3.94
CA ASN A 132 -12.91 10.88 3.93
C ASN A 132 -12.77 12.32 3.44
N GLY A 133 -11.59 12.91 3.59
CA GLY A 133 -11.41 14.35 3.58
C GLY A 133 -10.94 14.88 4.92
N ASP A 134 -10.65 16.18 4.98
CA ASP A 134 -9.98 16.80 6.12
C ASP A 134 -10.82 16.71 7.41
N GLY A 135 -10.25 16.20 8.49
CA GLY A 135 -10.96 16.08 9.76
C GLY A 135 -10.43 14.98 10.68
N VAL A 136 -11.19 14.70 11.74
CA VAL A 136 -10.95 13.55 12.61
C VAL A 136 -11.33 12.25 11.89
N PRO A 137 -10.83 11.07 12.31
CA PRO A 137 -11.19 9.81 11.68
C PRO A 137 -12.69 9.54 11.74
N LEU A 138 -13.30 9.29 10.59
CA LEU A 138 -14.71 8.90 10.43
C LEU A 138 -14.83 7.65 9.52
N GLY A 139 -15.99 7.03 9.49
CA GLY A 139 -16.31 5.93 8.59
C GLY A 139 -15.23 4.83 8.57
N LYS A 140 -14.74 4.53 7.37
CA LYS A 140 -13.69 3.53 7.11
C LYS A 140 -12.32 3.88 7.71
N GLU A 141 -12.04 5.16 8.03
CA GLU A 141 -10.80 5.57 8.71
C GLU A 141 -10.74 5.09 10.16
N LEU A 142 -11.88 4.76 10.78
CA LEU A 142 -11.94 4.29 12.17
C LEU A 142 -11.11 3.01 12.37
N GLU A 143 -11.15 2.11 11.39
CA GLU A 143 -10.35 0.89 11.38
C GLU A 143 -8.85 1.17 11.28
N MET A 144 -8.46 2.14 10.45
CA MET A 144 -7.07 2.58 10.32
C MET A 144 -6.58 3.26 11.59
N ALA A 145 -7.38 4.15 12.18
CA ALA A 145 -7.06 4.81 13.44
C ALA A 145 -6.85 3.81 14.58
N GLU A 146 -7.69 2.77 14.65
CA GLU A 146 -7.55 1.66 15.60
C GLU A 146 -6.25 0.88 15.41
N LEU A 147 -5.92 0.52 14.16
CA LEU A 147 -4.70 -0.20 13.81
C LEU A 147 -3.44 0.62 14.13
N LEU A 148 -3.43 1.89 13.73
CA LEU A 148 -2.31 2.81 13.93
C LEU A 148 -2.06 3.08 15.43
N ARG A 149 -3.12 3.26 16.22
CA ARG A 149 -3.05 3.32 17.68
C ARG A 149 -2.47 2.05 18.27
N PHE A 150 -2.90 0.88 17.79
CA PHE A 150 -2.37 -0.39 18.25
C PHE A 150 -0.86 -0.52 17.98
N ILE A 151 -0.41 -0.17 16.77
CA ILE A 151 1.01 -0.17 16.38
C ILE A 151 1.83 0.70 17.32
N LYS A 152 1.36 1.92 17.61
CA LYS A 152 1.99 2.82 18.58
C LYS A 152 1.99 2.25 19.99
N GLY A 153 0.84 1.81 20.49
CA GLY A 153 0.68 1.32 21.87
C GLY A 153 1.46 0.04 22.17
N LYS A 154 1.77 -0.77 21.15
CA LYS A 154 2.64 -1.95 21.24
C LYS A 154 4.10 -1.67 20.86
N ASN A 155 4.44 -0.41 20.56
CA ASN A 155 5.75 0.03 20.07
C ASN A 155 6.27 -0.85 18.92
N ILE A 156 5.40 -1.20 17.97
CA ILE A 156 5.80 -1.90 16.76
C ILE A 156 6.57 -0.89 15.88
N LYS A 157 7.78 -1.26 15.48
CA LYS A 157 8.72 -0.42 14.73
C LYS A 157 8.74 -0.77 13.24
N ASN A 158 9.23 0.15 12.41
CA ASN A 158 9.63 -0.10 11.02
C ASN A 158 8.49 -0.65 10.14
N VAL A 159 7.30 -0.06 10.27
CA VAL A 159 6.12 -0.40 9.46
C VAL A 159 6.08 0.47 8.22
N VAL A 160 6.00 -0.15 7.04
CA VAL A 160 5.96 0.54 5.74
C VAL A 160 4.77 0.03 4.93
N TRP A 161 4.06 0.93 4.26
CA TRP A 161 2.93 0.60 3.40
C TRP A 161 3.33 0.62 1.92
N LEU A 162 2.98 -0.43 1.20
CA LEU A 162 3.08 -0.49 -0.26
C LEU A 162 1.67 -0.54 -0.82
N THR A 163 1.25 0.52 -1.50
CA THR A 163 -0.12 0.74 -1.96
C THR A 163 -0.19 0.99 -3.46
N ALA A 164 -1.41 0.94 -3.97
CA ALA A 164 -1.70 0.92 -5.38
C ALA A 164 -3.06 1.57 -5.65
N ASP A 165 -3.83 1.07 -6.62
CA ASP A 165 -5.19 1.50 -6.99
C ASP A 165 -5.27 2.83 -7.71
N VAL A 166 -4.65 3.89 -7.18
CA VAL A 166 -4.55 5.15 -7.93
C VAL A 166 -3.51 5.04 -9.05
N HIS A 167 -3.82 5.66 -10.17
CA HIS A 167 -3.10 5.45 -11.42
C HIS A 167 -1.95 6.47 -11.60
N TYR A 168 -1.08 6.58 -10.60
CA TYR A 168 0.19 7.31 -10.65
C TYR A 168 1.11 6.83 -9.51
N ALA A 169 2.42 7.05 -9.66
CA ALA A 169 3.39 6.78 -8.61
C ALA A 169 3.50 7.96 -7.64
N ALA A 170 3.58 7.66 -6.35
CA ALA A 170 3.73 8.65 -5.29
C ALA A 170 4.45 8.08 -4.06
N ALA A 171 5.06 8.96 -3.26
CA ALA A 171 5.58 8.63 -1.94
C ALA A 171 5.01 9.62 -0.92
N HIS A 172 4.37 9.09 0.12
CA HIS A 172 3.77 9.87 1.18
C HIS A 172 4.42 9.51 2.52
N TYR A 173 4.71 10.54 3.32
CA TYR A 173 5.14 10.38 4.70
C TYR A 173 4.06 10.90 5.63
N TYR A 174 3.57 10.04 6.53
CA TYR A 174 2.50 10.39 7.47
C TYR A 174 3.13 10.88 8.77
N ASP A 175 2.91 12.15 9.10
CA ASP A 175 3.47 12.80 10.29
C ASP A 175 2.34 13.11 11.30
N PRO A 176 2.35 12.49 12.50
CA PRO A 176 1.33 12.73 13.52
C PRO A 176 1.28 14.20 13.99
N ASN A 177 2.35 14.98 13.81
CA ASN A 177 2.35 16.40 14.17
C ASN A 177 1.57 17.28 13.17
N LEU A 178 1.30 16.76 11.98
CA LEU A 178 0.50 17.41 10.93
C LEU A 178 -0.90 16.81 10.82
N ALA A 179 -1.21 15.79 11.62
CA ALA A 179 -2.45 15.04 11.58
C ALA A 179 -3.51 15.61 12.54
N GLN A 180 -4.78 15.44 12.17
CA GLN A 180 -5.89 15.64 13.10
C GLN A 180 -5.95 14.50 14.14
N PHE A 181 -5.65 13.26 13.73
CA PHE A 181 -5.49 12.13 14.64
C PHE A 181 -4.02 11.91 14.97
N GLN A 182 -3.58 12.20 16.19
CA GLN A 182 -2.14 12.17 16.54
C GLN A 182 -1.69 10.87 17.23
N ASP A 183 -2.59 9.91 17.44
CA ASP A 183 -2.30 8.72 18.22
C ASP A 183 -1.69 7.58 17.38
N PHE A 184 -0.62 7.88 16.64
CA PHE A 184 0.10 6.91 15.82
C PHE A 184 1.60 7.23 15.71
N LYS A 185 2.41 6.27 15.23
CA LYS A 185 3.82 6.48 14.90
C LYS A 185 3.94 6.92 13.43
N PRO A 186 4.86 7.83 13.07
CA PRO A 186 5.02 8.20 11.67
C PRO A 186 5.41 7.00 10.81
N PHE A 187 4.96 6.98 9.56
CA PHE A 187 5.26 5.89 8.63
C PHE A 187 5.31 6.36 7.18
N TRP A 188 5.91 5.54 6.32
CA TRP A 188 5.96 5.76 4.88
C TRP A 188 4.92 4.91 4.15
N GLU A 189 4.35 5.50 3.10
CA GLU A 189 3.55 4.84 2.09
C GLU A 189 4.17 5.08 0.71
N PHE A 190 4.26 4.01 -0.08
CA PHE A 190 4.70 4.08 -1.47
C PHE A 190 3.60 3.56 -2.38
N VAL A 191 3.07 4.46 -3.20
CA VAL A 191 2.08 4.15 -4.24
C VAL A 191 2.83 3.79 -5.51
N SER A 192 2.60 2.59 -6.04
CA SER A 192 3.18 2.16 -7.32
C SER A 192 2.09 1.73 -8.31
N GLY A 193 1.96 2.47 -9.40
CA GLY A 193 1.04 2.13 -10.46
C GLY A 193 0.78 3.30 -11.40
N PRO A 194 0.08 3.04 -12.52
CA PRO A 194 -0.30 1.70 -12.99
C PRO A 194 0.84 1.08 -13.83
N LEU A 195 0.87 -0.25 -13.97
CA LEU A 195 1.74 -0.91 -14.97
C LEU A 195 1.21 -0.73 -16.39
N ASN A 196 -0.12 -0.86 -16.52
CA ASN A 196 -0.79 -0.86 -17.81
C ASN A 196 -2.28 -0.48 -17.67
N ALA A 197 -2.54 0.74 -17.21
CA ALA A 197 -3.88 1.34 -17.22
C ALA A 197 -3.81 2.85 -17.49
N GLY A 198 -4.97 3.46 -17.73
CA GLY A 198 -5.03 4.89 -17.97
C GLY A 198 -4.55 5.68 -16.76
N THR A 199 -3.71 6.68 -16.94
CA THR A 199 -3.20 7.54 -15.85
C THR A 199 -4.25 8.59 -15.48
N PHE A 200 -4.36 8.91 -14.19
CA PHE A 200 -5.27 9.94 -13.64
C PHE A 200 -4.56 10.76 -12.56
N GLY A 201 -5.22 11.82 -12.10
CA GLY A 201 -4.90 12.49 -10.85
C GLY A 201 -3.95 13.69 -10.99
N PRO A 202 -3.24 14.06 -9.91
CA PRO A 202 -3.22 13.38 -8.62
C PRO A 202 -4.53 13.57 -7.84
N ASN A 203 -4.82 12.64 -6.93
CA ASN A 203 -5.95 12.79 -6.00
C ASN A 203 -5.55 13.67 -4.81
N LYS A 204 -6.55 14.28 -4.14
CA LYS A 204 -6.34 15.06 -2.93
C LYS A 204 -5.95 14.14 -1.76
N LEU A 205 -4.95 14.56 -0.98
CA LEU A 205 -4.65 13.99 0.32
C LEU A 205 -5.55 14.65 1.38
N ASP A 206 -6.11 13.86 2.29
CA ASP A 206 -6.75 14.40 3.49
C ASP A 206 -5.75 14.58 4.64
N ASN A 207 -6.09 15.38 5.64
CA ASN A 207 -5.24 15.64 6.79
C ASN A 207 -5.51 14.74 8.01
N THR A 208 -6.38 13.73 7.90
CA THR A 208 -6.77 12.85 9.01
C THR A 208 -5.54 12.25 9.69
N PHE A 209 -4.66 11.67 8.87
CA PHE A 209 -3.40 11.04 9.32
C PHE A 209 -2.15 11.86 8.92
N GLY A 210 -2.31 13.13 8.57
CA GLY A 210 -1.21 14.05 8.26
C GLY A 210 -0.23 13.60 7.16
N PRO A 211 -0.69 13.06 6.02
CA PRO A 211 0.20 12.72 4.91
C PRO A 211 0.87 13.96 4.31
N VAL A 212 2.16 13.83 4.04
CA VAL A 212 2.97 14.78 3.29
C VAL A 212 3.42 14.13 2.00
N ALA A 213 3.02 14.68 0.86
CA ALA A 213 3.53 14.26 -0.43
C ALA A 213 5.02 14.60 -0.55
N LYS A 214 5.86 13.56 -0.61
CA LYS A 214 7.31 13.69 -0.85
C LYS A 214 7.65 13.54 -2.32
N TYR A 215 6.81 12.82 -3.06
CA TYR A 215 6.88 12.69 -4.50
C TYR A 215 5.51 12.38 -5.09
N GLN A 216 5.22 12.94 -6.26
CA GLN A 216 4.09 12.59 -7.12
C GLN A 216 4.56 12.67 -8.57
N SER A 217 4.28 11.61 -9.33
CA SER A 217 4.64 11.52 -10.75
C SER A 217 3.72 12.32 -11.69
N VAL A 218 2.54 12.69 -11.19
CA VAL A 218 1.56 13.53 -11.87
C VAL A 218 1.23 14.71 -10.95
N LYS A 219 1.19 15.91 -11.52
CA LYS A 219 0.86 17.14 -10.80
C LYS A 219 -0.53 17.64 -11.19
N VAL A 220 -1.12 18.48 -10.34
CA VAL A 220 -2.48 19.01 -10.56
C VAL A 220 -2.57 19.80 -11.87
N GLU A 221 -1.52 20.55 -12.20
CA GLU A 221 -1.41 21.34 -13.43
C GLU A 221 -1.37 20.49 -14.71
N ASP A 222 -0.97 19.22 -14.62
CA ASP A 222 -0.87 18.32 -15.78
C ASP A 222 -2.26 17.94 -16.32
N LYS A 223 -3.32 18.08 -15.50
CA LYS A 223 -4.73 17.79 -15.85
C LYS A 223 -4.90 16.42 -16.53
N VAL A 224 -4.20 15.42 -15.99
CA VAL A 224 -4.19 14.07 -16.56
C VAL A 224 -5.52 13.38 -16.27
N VAL A 225 -6.28 13.13 -17.33
CA VAL A 225 -7.57 12.42 -17.27
C VAL A 225 -7.51 11.25 -18.24
N ASN A 226 -7.35 10.04 -17.70
CA ASN A 226 -7.33 8.78 -18.44
C ASN A 226 -6.32 8.74 -19.59
N PHE A 227 -5.09 9.23 -19.37
CA PHE A 227 -4.05 9.17 -20.40
C PHE A 227 -3.68 7.70 -20.69
N PRO A 228 -3.60 7.27 -21.96
CA PRO A 228 -3.37 5.86 -22.25
C PRO A 228 -1.96 5.42 -21.83
N PRO A 229 -1.73 4.11 -21.57
CA PRO A 229 -0.41 3.59 -21.22
C PRO A 229 0.71 3.96 -22.22
N SER A 230 0.37 4.20 -23.49
CA SER A 230 1.30 4.64 -24.53
C SER A 230 1.91 6.03 -24.29
N GLN A 231 1.41 6.80 -23.31
CA GLN A 231 2.01 8.06 -22.86
C GLN A 231 3.17 7.85 -21.87
N GLY A 232 3.52 6.61 -21.51
CA GLY A 232 4.70 6.29 -20.71
C GLY A 232 4.58 6.57 -19.20
N LEU A 233 3.44 7.08 -18.73
CA LEU A 233 3.14 7.34 -17.32
C LEU A 233 2.73 6.05 -16.58
N GLN A 234 3.59 5.04 -16.66
CA GLN A 234 3.42 3.72 -16.04
C GLN A 234 4.59 3.42 -15.13
N PHE A 235 4.33 2.79 -13.99
CA PHE A 235 5.28 2.71 -12.89
C PHE A 235 5.22 1.39 -12.14
N PHE A 236 6.35 1.03 -11.54
CA PHE A 236 6.49 -0.05 -10.57
C PHE A 236 7.44 0.39 -9.45
N GLY A 237 7.40 -0.35 -8.34
CA GLY A 237 8.24 -0.07 -7.18
C GLY A 237 9.21 -1.20 -6.88
N THR A 238 10.36 -0.85 -6.31
CA THR A 238 11.32 -1.80 -5.76
C THR A 238 11.69 -1.44 -4.34
N VAL A 239 11.88 -2.44 -3.49
CA VAL A 239 12.45 -2.30 -2.17
C VAL A 239 13.71 -3.15 -2.11
N LYS A 240 14.81 -2.57 -1.61
CA LYS A 240 16.03 -3.30 -1.28
C LYS A 240 16.35 -3.06 0.19
N ILE A 241 16.55 -4.13 0.96
CA ILE A 241 17.02 -4.06 2.34
C ILE A 241 18.45 -4.58 2.36
N ASP A 242 19.41 -3.76 2.75
CA ASP A 242 20.79 -4.20 2.96
C ASP A 242 20.89 -5.03 4.24
N GLY A 243 21.45 -6.24 4.21
CA GLY A 243 21.45 -7.07 5.43
C GLY A 243 22.55 -6.79 6.43
N SER A 244 23.48 -5.88 6.14
CA SER A 244 24.51 -5.48 7.11
C SER A 244 24.08 -4.26 7.92
N THR A 245 23.44 -3.31 7.26
CA THR A 245 22.97 -2.04 7.85
C THR A 245 21.47 -2.05 8.16
N GLU A 246 20.75 -3.03 7.61
CA GLU A 246 19.30 -3.16 7.67
C GLU A 246 18.55 -1.96 7.06
N VAL A 247 19.22 -1.08 6.32
CA VAL A 247 18.61 0.07 5.64
C VAL A 247 17.72 -0.41 4.51
N MET A 248 16.50 0.13 4.45
CA MET A 248 15.54 -0.12 3.37
C MET A 248 15.58 1.02 2.34
N THR A 249 16.07 0.75 1.14
CA THR A 249 15.98 1.65 -0.01
C THR A 249 14.71 1.35 -0.80
N VAL A 250 13.84 2.34 -0.97
CA VAL A 250 12.65 2.22 -1.81
C VAL A 250 12.83 3.08 -3.06
N LYS A 251 12.52 2.51 -4.24
CA LYS A 251 12.55 3.21 -5.52
C LYS A 251 11.22 3.09 -6.23
N LEU A 252 10.79 4.18 -6.87
CA LEU A 252 9.72 4.21 -7.85
C LEU A 252 10.36 4.36 -9.23
N ILE A 253 9.96 3.52 -10.17
CA ILE A 253 10.61 3.37 -11.48
C ILE A 253 9.55 3.47 -12.57
N ASN A 254 9.82 4.24 -13.61
CA ASN A 254 8.93 4.33 -14.78
C ASN A 254 9.12 3.12 -15.72
N ILE A 255 8.27 3.01 -16.75
CA ILE A 255 8.32 1.90 -17.71
C ILE A 255 9.61 1.84 -18.56
N GLU A 256 10.37 2.93 -18.63
CA GLU A 256 11.67 3.00 -19.30
C GLU A 256 12.82 2.51 -18.40
N GLY A 257 12.53 2.12 -17.15
CA GLY A 257 13.53 1.71 -16.17
C GLY A 257 14.23 2.87 -15.45
N LYS A 258 13.78 4.12 -15.67
CA LYS A 258 14.31 5.29 -14.98
C LYS A 258 13.75 5.35 -13.56
N VAL A 259 14.63 5.43 -12.58
CA VAL A 259 14.27 5.75 -11.19
C VAL A 259 13.78 7.19 -11.14
N VAL A 260 12.51 7.38 -10.77
CA VAL A 260 11.86 8.70 -10.68
C VAL A 260 11.78 9.21 -9.24
N TYR A 261 11.89 8.32 -8.27
CA TYR A 261 12.02 8.65 -6.86
C TYR A 261 12.80 7.54 -6.13
N GLU A 262 13.63 7.94 -5.16
CA GLU A 262 14.42 7.04 -4.33
C GLU A 262 14.56 7.62 -2.92
N VAL A 263 14.43 6.77 -1.91
CA VAL A 263 14.65 7.15 -0.51
C VAL A 263 15.20 5.97 0.28
N ASP A 264 16.16 6.26 1.17
CA ASP A 264 16.64 5.34 2.18
C ASP A 264 15.88 5.56 3.49
N LEU A 265 15.38 4.47 4.06
CA LEU A 265 14.73 4.42 5.36
C LEU A 265 15.66 3.73 6.34
N LEU A 266 16.06 4.46 7.39
CA LEU A 266 16.84 3.92 8.49
C LEU A 266 15.91 3.16 9.45
N PRO A 267 16.32 1.97 9.95
CA PRO A 267 15.54 1.27 10.97
C PRO A 267 15.57 2.02 12.32
N GLU A 268 14.47 1.94 13.07
CA GLU A 268 14.25 2.54 14.41
C GLU A 268 14.93 1.84 15.59
#